data_AF-A0A7X3G489-F1
#
_entry.id   AF-A0A7X3G489-F1
#
_cell.length_a   1.000
_cell.length_b   1.000
_cell.length_c   1.000
_cell.angle_alpha   90.00
_cell.angle_beta   90.00
_cell.angle_gamma   90.00
#
_symmetry.space_group_name_H-M   'P 1'
#
loop_
_entity.id
_entity.type
_entity.pdbx_description
1 polymer ?
#
loop_
_entity_poly.entity_id
_entity_poly.type
_entity_poly.pdbx_seq_one_letter_code
_entity_poly.pdbx_strand_id
1 'polypeptide(L)'
;MRKAIKVLAGLTLMAALPSFAATPGTQPKWVTGYYGGYFWDNADYQKPEHVDMTALTHFVFARIGPGGGKSGQPGEVVPGAGNAHDNRDVGPGAAYDWTVEEFLVKRAHQANIKALIMLGGEGDNAGFLASTAPAVRPAFVKNLVDYMVAKDYDGIDVDWEGLDSKNPDEAALLEALVIDLRKEANARPRYQDRPVIITYPAGNINTNIDKVTPHDVRMAGLVDQYNFMSYGVGWFGQGWASNTFAPLTGHTPSRPVSIAGTIQAYVDAGVPRAKLGMGIGFYGANYAPPFTGPGQETDGDLGKWSVLDYRWSYTMLHKYGYLDKGIYAWDAPTQTSYRVYPGGYTPADRPDWPSGYISYEEPATIAAKGAWAQSTRDGEGAAGTIIWLVNYGTTDGVDNPLLTAVKQAFLDPTATAPGPYPNPLPPPPPLDLETRLDASNDWGTGYCGTLTVTNVGATAGYWSTTLPFKDKLTSLWNAQYTLENGVLGLQGPAYNRKLRPGQSTQVGLCATRPTTPTEPPPPPPAGAVTAQLVITADWTSGYCAKVAVTNNSAVKVAGWTVDVANVQGTLSGLWNGRYTMDGTTMHLSGPDWNRDLAAGGTNDDAGFCASR
;
A
#
# COMPACT_ATOMS: atom_id res chain seq x y z
N MET A 1 0.79 13.74 77.44
CA MET A 1 1.85 12.72 77.24
C MET A 1 1.32 11.67 76.27
N ARG A 2 1.79 11.69 75.02
CA ARG A 2 1.26 10.90 73.90
C ARG A 2 1.97 9.55 73.79
N LYS A 3 1.19 8.50 73.54
CA LYS A 3 1.63 7.11 73.31
C LYS A 3 2.44 7.02 72.01
N ALA A 4 3.59 6.34 72.08
CA ALA A 4 4.45 6.04 70.95
C ALA A 4 3.90 4.84 70.15
N ILE A 5 3.72 5.03 68.86
CA ILE A 5 3.48 3.96 67.87
C ILE A 5 4.84 3.64 67.24
N LYS A 6 5.31 2.39 67.44
CA LYS A 6 6.48 1.84 66.75
C LYS A 6 6.06 1.42 65.35
N VAL A 7 6.66 2.05 64.33
CA VAL A 7 6.57 1.62 62.94
C VAL A 7 7.62 0.54 62.70
N LEU A 8 7.17 -0.67 62.32
CA LEU A 8 8.01 -1.75 61.84
C LEU A 8 8.50 -1.38 60.43
N ALA A 9 9.81 -1.14 60.27
CA ALA A 9 10.44 -1.06 58.97
C ALA A 9 10.66 -2.50 58.45
N GLY A 10 9.89 -2.89 57.43
CA GLY A 10 10.16 -4.10 56.65
C GLY A 10 11.38 -3.87 55.76
N LEU A 11 12.51 -4.44 56.14
CA LEU A 11 13.73 -4.47 55.34
C LEU A 11 13.57 -5.55 54.26
N THR A 12 13.09 -5.17 53.07
CA THR A 12 13.07 -6.08 51.91
C THR A 12 14.50 -6.16 51.37
N LEU A 13 15.18 -7.26 51.66
CA LEU A 13 16.49 -7.58 51.10
C LEU A 13 16.32 -7.86 49.60
N MET A 14 16.55 -6.85 48.75
CA MET A 14 16.75 -7.10 47.32
C MET A 14 18.09 -7.80 47.14
N ALA A 15 18.05 -9.10 46.89
CA ALA A 15 19.21 -9.82 46.41
C ALA A 15 19.60 -9.24 45.03
N ALA A 16 20.71 -8.52 44.96
CA ALA A 16 21.32 -8.13 43.70
C ALA A 16 21.77 -9.40 42.96
N LEU A 17 20.98 -9.81 41.97
CA LEU A 17 21.47 -10.76 40.98
C LEU A 17 22.60 -10.07 40.20
N PRO A 18 23.76 -10.73 39.97
CA PRO A 18 24.75 -10.20 39.07
C PRO A 18 24.13 -10.19 37.67
N SER A 19 23.72 -9.00 37.22
CA SER A 19 23.40 -8.77 35.82
C SER A 19 24.71 -8.90 35.06
N PHE A 20 24.98 -10.07 34.50
CA PHE A 20 25.85 -10.18 33.34
C PHE A 20 25.09 -9.51 32.17
N ALA A 21 24.96 -8.18 32.23
CA ALA A 21 24.48 -7.40 31.10
C ALA A 21 25.48 -7.67 29.97
N ALA A 22 25.04 -8.37 28.94
CA ALA A 22 25.88 -8.69 27.80
C ALA A 22 26.52 -7.40 27.26
N THR A 23 27.82 -7.47 26.97
CA THR A 23 28.56 -6.36 26.39
C THR A 23 27.86 -5.91 25.10
N PRO A 24 27.52 -4.63 24.93
CA PRO A 24 26.72 -4.18 23.79
C PRO A 24 27.28 -4.60 22.44
N GLY A 25 28.61 -4.65 22.27
CA GLY A 25 29.27 -5.15 21.06
C GLY A 25 28.85 -6.55 20.60
N THR A 26 28.33 -7.40 21.50
CA THR A 26 27.86 -8.76 21.16
C THR A 26 26.36 -8.84 20.89
N GLN A 27 25.62 -7.74 21.04
CA GLN A 27 24.18 -7.69 20.80
C GLN A 27 23.88 -7.25 19.36
N PRO A 28 22.84 -7.81 18.72
CA PRO A 28 22.32 -7.28 17.47
C PRO A 28 22.00 -5.79 17.62
N LYS A 29 22.42 -4.99 16.64
CA LYS A 29 22.17 -3.55 16.65
C LYS A 29 20.79 -3.24 16.11
N TRP A 30 20.11 -2.27 16.72
CA TRP A 30 19.00 -1.63 16.03
C TRP A 30 19.50 -0.52 15.11
N VAL A 31 18.79 -0.37 14.00
CA VAL A 31 18.84 0.81 13.12
C VAL A 31 17.42 1.35 13.02
N THR A 32 17.21 2.60 13.44
CA THR A 32 15.91 3.27 13.48
C THR A 32 15.95 4.46 12.51
N GLY A 33 15.25 4.37 11.37
CA GLY A 33 15.34 5.37 10.31
C GLY A 33 14.11 6.27 10.22
N TYR A 34 14.30 7.58 10.27
CA TYR A 34 13.21 8.56 10.14
C TYR A 34 13.04 8.98 8.69
N TYR A 35 11.83 8.84 8.17
CA TYR A 35 11.44 9.36 6.86
C TYR A 35 10.55 10.59 7.05
N GLY A 36 11.05 11.75 6.61
CA GLY A 36 10.33 13.01 6.62
C GLY A 36 9.21 12.98 5.58
N GLY A 37 7.99 12.63 6.00
CA GLY A 37 6.83 12.55 5.12
C GLY A 37 6.55 13.89 4.45
N TYR A 38 6.81 15.02 5.11
CA TYR A 38 6.69 16.37 4.53
C TYR A 38 7.68 16.68 3.38
N PHE A 39 8.63 15.79 3.09
CA PHE A 39 9.57 15.89 1.98
C PHE A 39 9.34 14.89 0.85
N TRP A 40 8.32 14.03 0.95
CA TRP A 40 8.15 12.92 0.01
C TRP A 40 8.00 13.35 -1.48
N ASP A 41 7.40 14.52 -1.75
CA ASP A 41 7.20 15.06 -3.09
C ASP A 41 8.34 15.95 -3.58
N ASN A 42 9.32 16.27 -2.74
CA ASN A 42 10.51 17.01 -3.16
C ASN A 42 11.32 16.20 -4.17
N ALA A 43 11.59 16.78 -5.35
CA ALA A 43 12.27 16.11 -6.45
C ALA A 43 13.75 15.77 -6.17
N ASP A 44 14.39 16.47 -5.23
CA ASP A 44 15.80 16.23 -4.89
C ASP A 44 15.96 15.08 -3.89
N TYR A 45 14.94 14.80 -3.09
CA TYR A 45 15.03 13.86 -1.98
C TYR A 45 14.54 12.46 -2.33
N GLN A 46 14.98 11.48 -1.53
CA GLN A 46 14.66 10.09 -1.81
C GLN A 46 13.15 9.84 -1.74
N LYS A 47 12.60 9.27 -2.82
CA LYS A 47 11.17 8.96 -2.90
C LYS A 47 10.80 7.73 -2.05
N PRO A 48 9.54 7.61 -1.61
CA PRO A 48 9.10 6.51 -0.77
C PRO A 48 9.53 5.15 -1.32
N GLU A 49 9.24 4.85 -2.58
CA GLU A 49 9.50 3.58 -3.28
C GLU A 49 10.97 3.19 -3.41
N HIS A 50 11.89 4.14 -3.23
CA HIS A 50 13.33 3.93 -3.36
C HIS A 50 14.03 3.63 -2.03
N VAL A 51 13.33 3.76 -0.90
CA VAL A 51 13.89 3.47 0.43
C VAL A 51 14.14 1.98 0.62
N ASP A 52 15.39 1.58 0.94
CA ASP A 52 15.73 0.22 1.34
C ASP A 52 15.27 -0.06 2.77
N MET A 53 14.11 -0.70 2.90
CA MET A 53 13.58 -1.04 4.23
C MET A 53 14.49 -2.04 4.95
N THR A 54 15.21 -2.90 4.23
CA THR A 54 16.10 -3.90 4.86
C THR A 54 17.39 -3.30 5.43
N ALA A 55 17.64 -2.01 5.22
CA ALA A 55 18.68 -1.27 5.93
C ALA A 55 18.27 -0.86 7.35
N LEU A 56 17.01 -1.08 7.72
CA LEU A 56 16.43 -0.67 9.00
C LEU A 56 16.04 -1.89 9.84
N THR A 57 15.86 -1.66 11.13
CA THR A 57 15.15 -2.58 12.05
C THR A 57 13.83 -1.96 12.52
N HIS A 58 13.80 -0.63 12.59
CA HIS A 58 12.65 0.19 12.88
C HIS A 58 12.59 1.31 11.84
N PHE A 59 11.44 1.48 11.22
CA PHE A 59 11.11 2.57 10.33
C PHE A 59 10.22 3.54 11.10
N VAL A 60 10.55 4.83 11.06
CA VAL A 60 9.76 5.90 11.69
C VAL A 60 9.19 6.80 10.61
N PHE A 61 7.86 6.91 10.54
CA PHE A 61 7.22 7.91 9.70
C PHE A 61 7.13 9.24 10.45
N ALA A 62 7.76 10.29 9.91
CA ALA A 62 7.69 11.63 10.45
C ALA A 62 6.67 12.46 9.65
N ARG A 63 5.51 12.83 10.21
CA ARG A 63 5.14 12.78 11.63
C ARG A 63 3.66 13.09 11.86
N ILE A 64 3.24 12.97 13.13
CA ILE A 64 2.07 13.61 13.74
C ILE A 64 2.51 14.59 14.84
N GLY A 65 1.59 15.40 15.38
CA GLY A 65 1.84 16.34 16.46
C GLY A 65 0.74 16.35 17.52
N PRO A 66 1.06 16.84 18.73
CA PRO A 66 0.05 17.09 19.76
C PRO A 66 -0.77 18.34 19.43
N GLY A 67 -2.10 18.26 19.59
CA GLY A 67 -2.96 19.43 19.49
C GLY A 67 -2.72 20.45 20.61
N GLY A 68 -3.16 21.69 20.43
CA GLY A 68 -2.93 22.79 21.38
C GLY A 68 -1.58 23.49 21.21
N GLY A 69 -0.81 23.13 20.18
CA GLY A 69 0.44 23.79 19.78
C GLY A 69 0.25 24.61 18.50
N LYS A 70 0.93 24.19 17.42
CA LYS A 70 0.86 24.84 16.10
C LYS A 70 -0.56 24.84 15.50
N SER A 71 -1.36 23.82 15.83
CA SER A 71 -2.75 23.67 15.41
C SER A 71 -3.48 22.63 16.28
N GLY A 72 -4.78 22.43 16.04
CA GLY A 72 -5.62 21.48 16.77
C GLY A 72 -5.92 21.92 18.21
N GLN A 73 -6.87 21.25 18.85
CA GLN A 73 -7.19 21.44 20.27
C GLN A 73 -6.36 20.50 21.17
N PRO A 74 -6.08 20.88 22.43
CA PRO A 74 -5.39 19.99 23.36
C PRO A 74 -6.06 18.60 23.44
N GLY A 75 -5.26 17.55 23.29
CA GLY A 75 -5.73 16.16 23.28
C GLY A 75 -6.05 15.59 21.90
N GLU A 76 -5.99 16.39 20.84
CA GLU A 76 -6.08 15.90 19.46
C GLU A 76 -4.73 15.42 18.93
N VAL A 77 -4.78 14.53 17.93
CA VAL A 77 -3.63 14.12 17.12
C VAL A 77 -3.69 14.90 15.81
N VAL A 78 -2.63 15.64 15.51
CA VAL A 78 -2.56 16.53 14.35
C VAL A 78 -1.65 15.91 13.28
N PRO A 79 -2.12 15.72 12.03
CA PRO A 79 -1.25 15.35 10.92
C PRO A 79 -0.13 16.39 10.69
N GLY A 80 1.13 15.94 10.67
CA GLY A 80 2.31 16.83 10.59
C GLY A 80 3.19 16.62 9.37
N ALA A 81 2.77 15.79 8.40
CA ALA A 81 3.57 15.42 7.23
C ALA A 81 3.05 16.03 5.91
N GLY A 82 2.28 17.12 6.00
CA GLY A 82 1.66 17.76 4.84
C GLY A 82 0.77 16.81 4.05
N ASN A 83 0.88 16.88 2.72
CA ASN A 83 0.07 16.09 1.80
C ASN A 83 0.44 14.58 1.78
N ALA A 84 1.50 14.15 2.48
CA ALA A 84 1.80 12.72 2.65
C ALA A 84 0.68 11.94 3.36
N HIS A 85 -0.20 12.66 4.06
CA HIS A 85 -1.40 12.15 4.74
C HIS A 85 -2.63 12.04 3.85
N ASP A 86 -2.61 12.55 2.61
CA ASP A 86 -3.76 12.46 1.70
C ASP A 86 -3.65 11.25 0.76
N ASN A 87 -4.79 10.62 0.50
CA ASN A 87 -4.94 9.49 -0.40
C ASN A 87 -4.50 9.84 -1.83
N ARG A 88 -3.65 9.00 -2.43
CA ARG A 88 -3.07 9.20 -3.77
C ARG A 88 -2.53 7.89 -4.37
N ASP A 89 -2.01 8.02 -5.58
CA ASP A 89 -1.16 7.01 -6.23
C ASP A 89 0.29 7.19 -5.72
N VAL A 90 0.80 6.20 -4.97
CA VAL A 90 2.02 6.33 -4.12
C VAL A 90 3.24 5.53 -4.59
N GLY A 91 3.07 4.55 -5.49
CA GLY A 91 4.20 3.78 -6.01
C GLY A 91 3.84 2.35 -6.45
N PRO A 92 4.82 1.59 -6.98
CA PRO A 92 4.60 0.22 -7.46
C PRO A 92 4.09 -0.72 -6.37
N GLY A 93 3.11 -1.56 -6.71
CA GLY A 93 2.52 -2.56 -5.80
C GLY A 93 1.57 -1.98 -4.75
N ALA A 94 1.49 -0.67 -4.59
CA ALA A 94 0.49 -0.06 -3.71
C ALA A 94 -0.93 -0.25 -4.28
N ALA A 95 -1.90 -0.47 -3.41
CA ALA A 95 -3.29 -0.33 -3.82
C ALA A 95 -3.59 1.15 -4.13
N TYR A 96 -4.65 1.38 -4.91
CA TYR A 96 -5.11 2.72 -5.20
C TYR A 96 -5.52 3.43 -3.90
N ASP A 97 -5.41 4.76 -3.87
CA ASP A 97 -5.98 5.61 -2.81
C ASP A 97 -5.33 5.43 -1.43
N TRP A 98 -4.07 5.01 -1.37
CA TRP A 98 -3.29 4.97 -0.13
C TRP A 98 -2.64 6.32 0.17
N THR A 99 -2.36 6.59 1.43
CA THR A 99 -1.46 7.68 1.83
C THR A 99 0.00 7.23 1.72
N VAL A 100 0.94 8.18 1.67
CA VAL A 100 2.39 7.86 1.67
C VAL A 100 2.77 7.18 2.98
N GLU A 101 2.14 7.59 4.07
CA GLU A 101 2.25 6.95 5.38
C GLU A 101 1.89 5.46 5.32
N GLU A 102 0.68 5.13 4.84
CA GLU A 102 0.21 3.74 4.74
C GLU A 102 1.12 2.89 3.85
N PHE A 103 1.57 3.47 2.73
CA PHE A 103 2.50 2.80 1.82
C PHE A 103 3.80 2.41 2.50
N LEU A 104 4.42 3.34 3.23
CA LEU A 104 5.68 3.10 3.91
C LEU A 104 5.54 2.15 5.09
N VAL A 105 4.44 2.23 5.86
CA VAL A 105 4.14 1.25 6.92
C VAL A 105 4.03 -0.16 6.35
N LYS A 106 3.28 -0.34 5.25
CA LYS A 106 3.16 -1.65 4.61
C LYS A 106 4.47 -2.16 4.04
N ARG A 107 5.31 -1.29 3.49
CA ARG A 107 6.65 -1.68 3.03
C ARG A 107 7.58 -2.07 4.17
N ALA A 108 7.52 -1.39 5.31
CA ALA A 108 8.25 -1.80 6.50
C ALA A 108 7.85 -3.22 6.93
N HIS A 109 6.55 -3.50 7.08
CA HIS A 109 6.08 -4.83 7.46
C HIS A 109 6.41 -5.92 6.43
N GLN A 110 6.30 -5.61 5.13
CA GLN A 110 6.67 -6.54 4.06
C GLN A 110 8.16 -6.95 4.15
N ALA A 111 9.02 -6.04 4.61
CA ALA A 111 10.42 -6.30 4.87
C ALA A 111 10.71 -6.80 6.31
N ASN A 112 9.67 -7.14 7.09
CA ASN A 112 9.75 -7.56 8.50
C ASN A 112 10.36 -6.50 9.44
N ILE A 113 10.19 -5.22 9.11
CA ILE A 113 10.65 -4.06 9.87
C ILE A 113 9.53 -3.52 10.74
N LYS A 114 9.87 -3.00 11.91
CA LYS A 114 8.90 -2.38 12.82
C LYS A 114 8.55 -0.97 12.37
N ALA A 115 7.27 -0.69 12.18
CA ALA A 115 6.82 0.65 11.83
C ALA A 115 6.46 1.42 13.10
N LEU A 116 7.04 2.61 13.28
CA LEU A 116 6.75 3.55 14.36
C LEU A 116 6.25 4.87 13.77
N ILE A 117 5.40 5.57 14.52
CA ILE A 117 5.00 6.94 14.21
C ILE A 117 5.77 7.93 15.08
N MET A 118 6.34 8.97 14.50
CA MET A 118 6.94 10.07 15.26
C MET A 118 5.86 11.02 15.74
N LEU A 119 5.79 11.23 17.05
CA LEU A 119 4.99 12.26 17.69
C LEU A 119 5.89 13.43 18.05
N GLY A 120 5.62 14.61 17.48
CA GLY A 120 6.34 15.84 17.84
C GLY A 120 7.57 16.12 16.97
N GLY A 121 8.58 16.71 17.59
CA GLY A 121 9.75 17.36 16.99
C GLY A 121 9.79 18.86 17.29
N GLU A 122 10.82 19.54 16.78
CA GLU A 122 11.07 20.96 17.01
C GLU A 122 9.80 21.84 16.85
N GLY A 123 9.54 22.66 17.88
CA GLY A 123 8.45 23.63 17.91
C GLY A 123 7.10 23.12 18.42
N ASP A 124 6.99 21.87 18.89
CA ASP A 124 5.74 21.30 19.41
C ASP A 124 5.58 21.37 20.94
N ASN A 125 6.54 21.96 21.66
CA ASN A 125 6.56 22.03 23.13
C ASN A 125 5.22 22.49 23.74
N ALA A 126 4.62 23.56 23.19
CA ALA A 126 3.34 24.10 23.67
C ALA A 126 2.19 23.07 23.54
N GLY A 127 2.15 22.33 22.43
CA GLY A 127 1.13 21.29 22.21
C GLY A 127 1.33 20.10 23.14
N PHE A 128 2.58 19.70 23.38
CA PHE A 128 2.86 18.67 24.37
C PHE A 128 2.44 19.09 25.78
N LEU A 129 2.83 20.28 26.25
CA LEU A 129 2.43 20.78 27.57
C LEU A 129 0.90 20.77 27.74
N ALA A 130 0.17 21.25 26.72
CA ALA A 130 -1.28 21.30 26.75
C ALA A 130 -1.93 19.91 26.71
N SER A 131 -1.46 19.02 25.83
CA SER A 131 -2.05 17.69 25.61
C SER A 131 -1.67 16.66 26.69
N THR A 132 -0.57 16.88 27.40
CA THR A 132 -0.09 15.96 28.46
C THR A 132 -0.50 16.38 29.88
N ALA A 133 -1.15 17.54 30.02
CA ALA A 133 -1.77 17.96 31.26
C ALA A 133 -2.69 16.86 31.83
N PRO A 134 -2.73 16.62 33.16
CA PRO A 134 -3.43 15.47 33.74
C PRO A 134 -4.91 15.32 33.36
N ALA A 135 -5.61 16.44 33.13
CA ALA A 135 -7.02 16.44 32.72
C ALA A 135 -7.23 16.10 31.22
N VAL A 136 -6.22 16.29 30.38
CA VAL A 136 -6.30 16.11 28.91
C VAL A 136 -5.65 14.81 28.46
N ARG A 137 -4.56 14.41 29.13
CA ARG A 137 -3.72 13.26 28.77
C ARG A 137 -4.48 11.95 28.52
N PRO A 138 -5.51 11.56 29.29
CA PRO A 138 -6.24 10.32 29.00
C PRO A 138 -6.89 10.32 27.61
N ALA A 139 -7.48 11.44 27.19
CA ALA A 139 -8.07 11.56 25.86
C ALA A 139 -6.98 11.58 24.78
N PHE A 140 -5.89 12.31 25.03
CA PHE A 140 -4.76 12.36 24.11
C PHE A 140 -4.14 10.99 23.84
N VAL A 141 -3.84 10.25 24.91
CA VAL A 141 -3.28 8.89 24.86
C VAL A 141 -4.22 7.95 24.11
N LYS A 142 -5.52 8.01 24.39
CA LYS A 142 -6.51 7.20 23.66
C LYS A 142 -6.49 7.51 22.16
N ASN A 143 -6.49 8.79 21.79
CA ASN A 143 -6.49 9.22 20.39
C ASN A 143 -5.20 8.81 19.66
N LEU A 144 -4.04 8.90 20.31
CA LEU A 144 -2.77 8.42 19.77
C LEU A 144 -2.80 6.92 19.52
N VAL A 145 -3.27 6.13 20.50
CA VAL A 145 -3.34 4.67 20.36
C VAL A 145 -4.37 4.27 19.30
N ASP A 146 -5.51 4.95 19.21
CA ASP A 146 -6.50 4.71 18.15
C ASP A 146 -5.91 5.00 16.77
N TYR A 147 -5.15 6.10 16.61
CA TYR A 147 -4.41 6.41 15.38
C TYR A 147 -3.41 5.30 15.03
N MET A 148 -2.60 4.88 16.01
CA MET A 148 -1.59 3.84 15.83
C MET A 148 -2.21 2.50 15.40
N VAL A 149 -3.31 2.08 16.03
CA VAL A 149 -4.04 0.86 15.66
C VAL A 149 -4.62 0.97 14.25
N ALA A 150 -5.24 2.10 13.91
CA ALA A 150 -5.85 2.31 12.59
C ALA A 150 -4.83 2.27 11.45
N LYS A 151 -3.61 2.78 11.70
CA LYS A 151 -2.50 2.81 10.74
C LYS A 151 -1.53 1.63 10.87
N ASP A 152 -1.85 0.65 11.71
CA ASP A 152 -1.10 -0.60 11.89
C ASP A 152 0.33 -0.42 12.44
N TYR A 153 0.60 0.64 13.21
CA TYR A 153 1.92 0.86 13.79
C TYR A 153 2.27 -0.19 14.86
N ASP A 154 3.56 -0.54 14.94
CA ASP A 154 4.13 -1.37 16.00
C ASP A 154 4.50 -0.56 17.26
N GLY A 155 4.52 0.77 17.13
CA GLY A 155 4.91 1.65 18.22
C GLY A 155 4.97 3.13 17.86
N ILE A 156 5.56 3.90 18.75
CA ILE A 156 5.61 5.36 18.70
C ILE A 156 6.98 5.87 19.15
N ASP A 157 7.51 6.85 18.43
CA ASP A 157 8.67 7.63 18.84
C ASP A 157 8.18 8.97 19.42
N VAL A 158 8.51 9.24 20.68
CA VAL A 158 8.01 10.43 21.39
C VAL A 158 9.08 11.52 21.35
N ASP A 159 9.08 12.32 20.29
CA ASP A 159 10.05 13.39 20.10
C ASP A 159 9.56 14.71 20.71
N TRP A 160 9.76 14.86 22.02
CA TRP A 160 9.43 16.11 22.72
C TRP A 160 10.66 17.01 22.84
N GLU A 161 10.85 17.86 21.84
CA GLU A 161 11.86 18.92 21.85
C GLU A 161 11.36 20.18 22.57
N GLY A 162 12.20 20.76 23.43
CA GLY A 162 11.90 21.99 24.18
C GLY A 162 11.35 21.79 25.59
N LEU A 163 11.31 20.54 26.09
CA LEU A 163 11.04 20.23 27.49
C LEU A 163 12.14 20.83 28.40
N ASP A 164 11.77 21.58 29.45
CA ASP A 164 12.72 21.92 30.50
C ASP A 164 12.90 20.71 31.44
N SER A 165 13.87 19.84 31.13
CA SER A 165 14.16 18.66 31.94
C SER A 165 14.66 18.99 33.36
N LYS A 166 15.01 20.25 33.64
CA LYS A 166 15.37 20.73 34.99
C LYS A 166 14.12 21.12 35.79
N ASN A 167 12.98 21.34 35.12
CA ASN A 167 11.69 21.52 35.75
C ASN A 167 11.06 20.13 36.06
N PRO A 168 10.98 19.71 37.34
CA PRO A 168 10.48 18.39 37.69
C PRO A 168 9.01 18.17 37.33
N ASP A 169 8.20 19.24 37.29
CA ASP A 169 6.78 19.15 36.96
C ASP A 169 6.59 18.87 35.47
N GLU A 170 7.35 19.54 34.60
CA GLU A 170 7.35 19.28 33.15
C GLU A 170 7.93 17.91 32.82
N ALA A 171 9.07 17.55 33.42
CA ALA A 171 9.67 16.23 33.30
C ALA A 171 8.69 15.09 33.66
N ALA A 172 7.88 15.27 34.71
CA ALA A 172 6.86 14.31 35.11
C ALA A 172 5.72 14.15 34.08
N LEU A 173 5.43 15.16 33.25
CA LEU A 173 4.43 15.05 32.19
C LEU A 173 4.86 14.07 31.10
N LEU A 174 6.13 14.13 30.68
CA LEU A 174 6.69 13.20 29.70
C LEU A 174 6.71 11.76 30.25
N GLU A 175 7.16 11.56 31.49
CA GLU A 175 7.14 10.24 32.14
C GLU A 175 5.71 9.67 32.18
N ALA A 176 4.74 10.49 32.59
CA ALA A 176 3.35 10.08 32.67
C ALA A 176 2.73 9.77 31.29
N LEU A 177 3.09 10.55 30.26
CA LEU A 177 2.68 10.27 28.88
C LEU A 177 3.17 8.89 28.43
N VAL A 178 4.45 8.58 28.61
CA VAL A 178 5.02 7.28 28.20
C VAL A 178 4.38 6.11 28.96
N ILE A 179 4.16 6.28 30.27
CA ILE A 179 3.50 5.27 31.12
C ILE A 179 2.07 5.01 30.63
N ASP A 180 1.29 6.08 30.42
CA ASP A 180 -0.11 5.96 30.01
C ASP A 180 -0.23 5.41 28.57
N LEU A 181 0.66 5.81 27.65
CA LEU A 181 0.75 5.25 26.30
C LEU A 181 1.00 3.74 26.32
N ARG A 182 2.00 3.29 27.09
CA ARG A 182 2.33 1.86 27.20
C ARG A 182 1.16 1.06 27.76
N LYS A 183 0.50 1.59 28.79
CA LYS A 183 -0.67 0.96 29.41
C LYS A 183 -1.85 0.85 28.44
N GLU A 184 -2.21 1.95 27.78
CA GLU A 184 -3.35 2.00 26.87
C GLU A 184 -3.13 1.12 25.63
N ALA A 185 -1.95 1.23 25.00
CA ALA A 185 -1.64 0.45 23.81
C ALA A 185 -1.62 -1.05 24.10
N ASN A 186 -0.94 -1.50 25.16
CA ASN A 186 -0.85 -2.92 25.50
C ASN A 186 -2.19 -3.54 25.94
N ALA A 187 -3.21 -2.73 26.22
CA ALA A 187 -4.57 -3.21 26.43
C ALA A 187 -5.34 -3.49 25.13
N ARG A 188 -4.88 -2.97 23.97
CA ARG A 188 -5.54 -3.17 22.68
C ARG A 188 -5.16 -4.52 22.05
N PRO A 189 -6.09 -5.20 21.34
CA PRO A 189 -5.81 -6.49 20.69
C PRO A 189 -4.56 -6.50 19.80
N ARG A 190 -4.27 -5.40 19.08
CA ARG A 190 -3.10 -5.26 18.20
C ARG A 190 -1.75 -5.50 18.90
N TYR A 191 -1.68 -5.30 20.22
CA TYR A 191 -0.42 -5.35 20.98
C TYR A 191 -0.37 -6.48 22.02
N GLN A 192 -1.37 -7.38 22.04
CA GLN A 192 -1.40 -8.48 23.01
C GLN A 192 -0.28 -9.50 22.78
N ASP A 193 0.01 -9.83 21.53
CA ASP A 193 1.10 -10.75 21.16
C ASP A 193 2.46 -10.06 21.14
N ARG A 194 2.46 -8.75 20.85
CA ARG A 194 3.65 -7.92 20.67
C ARG A 194 3.42 -6.58 21.35
N PRO A 195 3.96 -6.37 22.56
CA PRO A 195 3.83 -5.09 23.26
C PRO A 195 4.27 -3.91 22.39
N VAL A 196 3.63 -2.76 22.60
CA VAL A 196 3.96 -1.51 21.92
C VAL A 196 5.43 -1.15 22.11
N ILE A 197 6.09 -0.75 21.04
CA ILE A 197 7.45 -0.20 21.09
C ILE A 197 7.33 1.30 21.36
N ILE A 198 8.09 1.82 22.33
CA ILE A 198 8.20 3.26 22.57
C ILE A 198 9.67 3.64 22.50
N THR A 199 10.01 4.63 21.67
CA THR A 199 11.37 5.16 21.56
C THR A 199 11.38 6.64 21.93
N TYR A 200 12.55 7.12 22.35
CA TYR A 200 12.74 8.52 22.73
C TYR A 200 14.06 9.06 22.18
N PRO A 201 14.02 10.09 21.32
CA PRO A 201 15.19 10.83 20.91
C PRO A 201 15.57 11.86 21.98
N ALA A 202 16.74 11.68 22.60
CA ALA A 202 17.26 12.50 23.69
C ALA A 202 18.37 13.45 23.23
N GLY A 203 18.58 14.53 23.99
CA GLY A 203 19.68 15.46 23.78
C GLY A 203 21.04 14.90 24.20
N ASN A 204 22.12 15.54 23.73
CA ASN A 204 23.49 15.18 24.07
C ASN A 204 23.94 15.83 25.40
N ILE A 205 25.02 15.31 25.98
CA ILE A 205 25.64 15.89 27.17
C ILE A 205 26.82 16.78 26.76
N ASN A 206 26.72 18.07 27.04
CA ASN A 206 27.89 18.94 27.11
C ASN A 206 28.65 18.64 28.41
N THR A 207 29.85 18.06 28.29
CA THR A 207 30.63 17.60 29.44
C THR A 207 31.09 18.72 30.38
N ASN A 208 30.98 19.99 29.97
CA ASN A 208 31.35 21.13 30.81
C ASN A 208 30.21 21.59 31.72
N ILE A 209 28.95 21.47 31.29
CA ILE A 209 27.82 22.18 31.93
C ILE A 209 26.59 21.32 32.18
N ASP A 210 26.47 20.17 31.52
CA ASP A 210 25.32 19.29 31.65
C ASP A 210 25.65 18.08 32.54
N LYS A 211 24.59 17.50 33.11
CA LYS A 211 24.63 16.27 33.89
C LYS A 211 23.40 15.45 33.60
N VAL A 212 23.54 14.13 33.60
CA VAL A 212 22.41 13.20 33.55
C VAL A 212 21.60 13.35 34.84
N THR A 213 20.31 13.66 34.69
CA THR A 213 19.39 13.88 35.79
C THR A 213 18.69 12.58 36.22
N PRO A 214 18.06 12.54 37.41
CA PRO A 214 17.20 11.41 37.78
C PRO A 214 16.02 11.17 36.82
N HIS A 215 15.53 12.21 36.14
CA HIS A 215 14.49 12.09 35.12
C HIS A 215 15.00 11.30 33.91
N ASP A 216 16.20 11.63 33.42
CA ASP A 216 16.81 10.95 32.27
C ASP A 216 16.97 9.45 32.52
N VAL A 217 17.40 9.06 33.73
CA VAL A 217 17.52 7.65 34.13
C VAL A 217 16.17 6.94 34.16
N ARG A 218 15.12 7.59 34.70
CA ARG A 218 13.77 7.02 34.71
C ARG A 218 13.22 6.88 33.30
N MET A 219 13.34 7.91 32.47
CA MET A 219 12.90 7.90 31.08
C MET A 219 13.57 6.79 30.28
N ALA A 220 14.90 6.61 30.41
CA ALA A 220 15.62 5.51 29.77
C ALA A 220 15.12 4.12 30.21
N GLY A 221 14.59 4.00 31.42
CA GLY A 221 13.93 2.79 31.93
C GLY A 221 12.50 2.58 31.44
N LEU A 222 11.81 3.64 31.00
CA LEU A 222 10.40 3.60 30.55
C LEU A 222 10.24 3.26 29.07
N VAL A 223 11.22 3.59 28.24
CA VAL A 223 11.20 3.40 26.77
C VAL A 223 11.93 2.11 26.39
N ASP A 224 11.79 1.63 25.15
CA ASP A 224 12.53 0.47 24.61
C ASP A 224 13.91 0.88 24.07
N GLN A 225 13.99 2.02 23.38
CA GLN A 225 15.23 2.61 22.90
C GLN A 225 15.34 4.06 23.39
N TYR A 226 16.48 4.40 23.97
CA TYR A 226 16.83 5.77 24.34
C TYR A 226 17.95 6.22 23.42
N ASN A 227 17.61 7.01 22.40
CA ASN A 227 18.48 7.29 21.27
C ASN A 227 18.94 8.74 21.32
N PHE A 228 20.23 9.03 21.19
CA PHE A 228 20.72 10.40 21.20
C PHE A 228 20.66 11.04 19.82
N MET A 229 20.13 12.27 19.74
CA MET A 229 20.23 13.14 18.56
C MET A 229 21.66 13.71 18.45
N SER A 230 22.65 12.82 18.30
CA SER A 230 24.07 13.11 18.45
C SER A 230 24.72 13.63 17.16
N TYR A 231 24.09 14.62 16.56
CA TYR A 231 24.47 15.30 15.32
C TYR A 231 24.20 16.81 15.43
N GLY A 232 24.79 17.60 14.53
CA GLY A 232 24.60 19.06 14.51
C GLY A 232 25.17 19.79 15.72
N VAL A 233 26.20 19.25 16.37
CA VAL A 233 26.70 19.79 17.65
C VAL A 233 27.76 20.88 17.44
N GLY A 234 27.64 22.00 18.17
CA GLY A 234 28.58 23.11 18.11
C GLY A 234 28.27 24.21 19.13
N TRP A 235 29.30 24.94 19.56
CA TRP A 235 29.19 26.13 20.41
C TRP A 235 29.94 27.29 19.76
N PHE A 236 29.38 28.49 19.89
CA PHE A 236 29.92 29.71 19.33
C PHE A 236 30.09 30.76 20.42
N GLY A 237 31.28 31.33 20.49
CA GLY A 237 31.66 32.36 21.45
C GLY A 237 33.12 32.24 21.85
N GLN A 238 33.62 33.28 22.53
CA GLN A 238 34.99 33.29 23.05
C GLN A 238 35.25 32.06 23.92
N GLY A 239 36.39 31.39 23.70
CA GLY A 239 36.75 30.15 24.38
C GLY A 239 36.18 28.86 23.78
N TRP A 240 35.30 28.95 22.77
CA TRP A 240 34.81 27.80 22.00
C TRP A 240 35.50 27.70 20.65
N ALA A 241 35.68 26.48 20.16
CA ALA A 241 36.28 26.22 18.86
C ALA A 241 35.26 25.64 17.86
N SER A 242 35.48 25.93 16.59
CA SER A 242 34.80 25.31 15.46
C SER A 242 34.91 23.79 15.58
N ASN A 243 33.83 23.06 15.25
CA ASN A 243 33.71 21.65 15.60
C ASN A 243 33.36 20.78 14.39
N THR A 244 33.56 19.47 14.53
CA THR A 244 33.00 18.50 13.59
C THR A 244 31.52 18.25 13.89
N PHE A 245 30.77 17.84 12.88
CA PHE A 245 29.31 17.76 12.89
C PHE A 245 28.73 16.79 13.92
N ALA A 246 29.32 15.61 14.05
CA ALA A 246 28.84 14.53 14.91
C ALA A 246 30.03 13.74 15.51
N PRO A 247 30.84 14.37 16.37
CA PRO A 247 32.09 13.80 16.89
C PRO A 247 31.81 12.50 17.66
N LEU A 248 32.41 11.39 17.23
CA LEU A 248 32.29 10.11 17.91
C LEU A 248 33.05 10.13 19.25
N THR A 249 34.28 10.64 19.22
CA THR A 249 35.21 10.77 20.35
C THR A 249 35.86 12.15 20.35
N GLY A 250 36.90 12.36 21.16
CA GLY A 250 37.77 13.53 21.03
C GLY A 250 37.19 14.86 21.51
N HIS A 251 36.17 14.82 22.37
CA HIS A 251 35.69 16.03 23.04
C HIS A 251 36.80 16.70 23.86
N THR A 252 36.75 18.02 23.95
CA THR A 252 37.72 18.85 24.67
C THR A 252 36.98 19.97 25.41
N PRO A 253 37.61 20.70 26.33
CA PRO A 253 36.95 21.83 26.99
C PRO A 253 36.35 22.87 26.03
N SER A 254 36.94 23.09 24.84
CA SER A 254 36.42 24.01 23.83
C SER A 254 35.51 23.36 22.77
N ARG A 255 35.33 22.03 22.82
CA ARG A 255 34.44 21.22 21.96
C ARG A 255 33.85 20.07 22.79
N PRO A 256 32.92 20.35 23.72
CA PRO A 256 32.66 19.50 24.89
C PRO A 256 31.62 18.41 24.65
N VAL A 257 31.34 18.04 23.40
CA VAL A 257 30.39 16.97 23.07
C VAL A 257 31.05 15.92 22.22
N SER A 258 30.76 14.67 22.56
CA SER A 258 30.99 13.50 21.73
C SER A 258 29.94 12.44 21.99
N ILE A 259 29.71 11.56 21.03
CA ILE A 259 28.80 10.42 21.15
C ILE A 259 29.25 9.52 22.31
N ALA A 260 30.54 9.16 22.35
CA ALA A 260 31.10 8.31 23.39
C ALA A 260 30.98 8.96 24.78
N GLY A 261 31.26 10.26 24.91
CA GLY A 261 31.13 11.00 26.17
C GLY A 261 29.68 11.05 26.67
N THR A 262 28.73 11.28 25.76
CA THR A 262 27.29 11.29 26.10
C THR A 262 26.83 9.92 26.60
N ILE A 263 27.15 8.85 25.88
CA ILE A 263 26.80 7.48 26.28
C ILE A 263 27.44 7.14 27.63
N GLN A 264 28.71 7.50 27.83
CA GLN A 264 29.41 7.21 29.08
C GLN A 264 28.77 7.93 30.28
N ALA A 265 28.36 9.19 30.13
CA ALA A 265 27.69 9.93 31.19
C ALA A 265 26.40 9.24 31.68
N TYR A 266 25.63 8.65 30.77
CA TYR A 266 24.42 7.89 31.11
C TYR A 266 24.73 6.54 31.75
N VAL A 267 25.79 5.87 31.29
CA VAL A 267 26.28 4.63 31.92
C VAL A 267 26.75 4.88 33.35
N ASP A 268 27.49 5.96 33.59
CA ASP A 268 27.95 6.36 34.92
C ASP A 268 26.77 6.72 35.85
N ALA A 269 25.65 7.20 35.29
CA ALA A 269 24.39 7.43 36.00
C ALA A 269 23.55 6.16 36.21
N GLY A 270 24.02 5.00 35.74
CA GLY A 270 23.39 3.69 35.95
C GLY A 270 22.45 3.23 34.83
N VAL A 271 22.37 3.93 33.70
CA VAL A 271 21.59 3.48 32.55
C VAL A 271 22.36 2.38 31.81
N PRO A 272 21.77 1.19 31.57
CA PRO A 272 22.46 0.14 30.83
C PRO A 272 22.81 0.60 29.43
N ARG A 273 24.08 0.44 29.02
CA ARG A 273 24.54 0.79 27.67
C ARG A 273 23.72 0.11 26.56
N ALA A 274 23.16 -1.07 26.84
CA ALA A 274 22.24 -1.80 25.95
C ALA A 274 20.89 -1.07 25.68
N LYS A 275 20.63 0.09 26.31
CA LYS A 275 19.47 0.96 26.06
C LYS A 275 19.80 2.16 25.17
N LEU A 276 21.09 2.44 24.98
CA LEU A 276 21.57 3.72 24.47
C LEU A 276 21.97 3.61 23.00
N GLY A 277 21.23 4.32 22.13
CA GLY A 277 21.52 4.44 20.71
C GLY A 277 22.20 5.76 20.36
N MET A 278 22.98 5.79 19.28
CA MET A 278 23.63 7.00 18.75
C MET A 278 22.89 7.59 17.55
N GLY A 279 23.10 8.87 17.27
CA GLY A 279 22.57 9.55 16.09
C GLY A 279 23.52 9.56 14.90
N ILE A 280 22.96 9.30 13.72
CA ILE A 280 23.58 9.48 12.41
C ILE A 280 22.73 10.49 11.64
N GLY A 281 23.28 11.68 11.41
CA GLY A 281 22.59 12.73 10.66
C GLY A 281 22.99 12.66 9.19
N PHE A 282 22.09 12.40 8.24
CA PHE A 282 22.41 12.39 6.79
C PHE A 282 22.61 13.80 6.21
N TYR A 283 23.30 14.66 6.94
CA TYR A 283 23.55 16.06 6.64
C TYR A 283 24.90 16.50 7.27
N GLY A 284 25.13 17.81 7.37
CA GLY A 284 26.35 18.36 7.95
C GLY A 284 26.19 19.71 8.63
N ALA A 285 27.29 20.18 9.21
CA ALA A 285 27.47 21.51 9.77
C ALA A 285 28.38 22.34 8.87
N ASN A 286 27.90 23.51 8.47
CA ASN A 286 28.66 24.49 7.71
C ASN A 286 29.25 25.57 8.60
N TYR A 287 30.50 25.94 8.31
CA TYR A 287 31.15 27.12 8.82
C TYR A 287 31.56 28.00 7.64
N ALA A 288 31.04 29.22 7.59
CA ALA A 288 31.36 30.19 6.55
C ALA A 288 32.82 30.66 6.66
N PRO A 289 33.41 31.26 5.59
CA PRO A 289 34.72 31.88 5.70
C PRO A 289 34.76 32.92 6.84
N PRO A 290 35.90 33.06 7.56
CA PRO A 290 37.23 32.55 7.22
C PRO A 290 37.59 31.18 7.81
N PHE A 291 36.63 30.42 8.36
CA PHE A 291 36.92 29.11 8.92
C PHE A 291 37.42 28.14 7.84
N THR A 292 38.45 27.35 8.16
CA THR A 292 39.11 26.40 7.26
C THR A 292 39.20 25.00 7.87
N GLY A 293 38.65 24.78 9.06
CA GLY A 293 38.56 23.46 9.67
C GLY A 293 38.06 23.50 11.13
N PRO A 294 37.98 22.33 11.77
CA PRO A 294 37.70 22.25 13.20
C PRO A 294 38.88 22.78 14.04
N GLY A 295 38.60 23.17 15.28
CA GLY A 295 39.60 23.61 16.25
C GLY A 295 39.98 25.09 16.19
N GLN A 296 39.31 25.91 15.37
CA GLN A 296 39.55 27.35 15.29
C GLN A 296 38.65 28.10 16.27
N GLU A 297 39.19 29.07 17.01
CA GLU A 297 38.39 29.86 17.95
C GLU A 297 37.22 30.55 17.23
N THR A 298 36.05 30.50 17.86
CA THR A 298 34.83 31.15 17.37
C THR A 298 34.64 32.50 18.06
N ASP A 299 34.05 33.45 17.34
CA ASP A 299 33.86 34.83 17.80
C ASP A 299 32.43 35.09 18.32
N GLY A 300 31.58 34.06 18.36
CA GLY A 300 30.16 34.17 18.73
C GLY A 300 29.25 34.62 17.59
N ASP A 301 29.77 34.85 16.39
CA ASP A 301 28.96 35.21 15.22
C ASP A 301 28.24 33.97 14.67
N LEU A 302 27.02 33.74 15.16
CA LEU A 302 26.15 32.65 14.69
C LEU A 302 25.79 32.76 13.20
N GLY A 303 25.97 33.92 12.57
CA GLY A 303 25.80 34.08 11.12
C GLY A 303 26.82 33.31 10.29
N LYS A 304 27.94 32.90 10.90
CA LYS A 304 28.99 32.09 10.25
C LYS A 304 28.81 30.59 10.43
N TRP A 305 27.71 30.16 11.05
CA TRP A 305 27.43 28.76 11.33
C TRP A 305 26.04 28.37 10.88
N SER A 306 25.89 27.14 10.42
CA SER A 306 24.58 26.61 10.10
C SER A 306 24.56 25.10 10.19
N VAL A 307 23.55 24.58 10.88
CA VAL A 307 23.18 23.16 10.96
C VAL A 307 21.77 22.92 10.41
N LEU A 308 21.29 23.83 9.55
CA LEU A 308 20.01 23.67 8.86
C LEU A 308 20.09 22.43 7.96
N ASP A 309 19.39 21.39 8.40
CA ASP A 309 19.52 20.04 7.87
C ASP A 309 19.13 19.94 6.38
N TYR A 310 18.04 20.57 5.96
CA TYR A 310 17.61 20.60 4.56
C TYR A 310 18.63 21.30 3.66
N ARG A 311 19.35 22.30 4.19
CA ARG A 311 20.35 23.08 3.45
C ARG A 311 21.68 22.34 3.32
N TRP A 312 22.07 21.61 4.36
CA TRP A 312 23.34 20.88 4.42
C TRP A 312 23.17 19.37 4.37
N SER A 313 22.02 18.89 3.86
CA SER A 313 21.74 17.48 3.61
C SER A 313 22.76 16.91 2.63
N TYR A 314 23.09 15.62 2.76
CA TYR A 314 24.05 14.98 1.88
C TYR A 314 23.68 15.13 0.39
N THR A 315 22.39 15.04 0.08
CA THR A 315 21.83 15.39 -1.24
C THR A 315 22.22 16.78 -1.71
N MET A 316 22.07 17.82 -0.87
CA MET A 316 22.40 19.19 -1.26
C MET A 316 23.92 19.42 -1.34
N LEU A 317 24.70 18.76 -0.48
CA LEU A 317 26.16 18.78 -0.57
C LEU A 317 26.65 18.21 -1.90
N HIS A 318 26.02 17.12 -2.37
CA HIS A 318 26.28 16.55 -3.68
C HIS A 318 25.81 17.49 -4.81
N LYS A 319 24.53 17.86 -4.81
CA LYS A 319 23.88 18.68 -5.85
C LYS A 319 24.61 20.00 -6.12
N TYR A 320 25.03 20.71 -5.07
CA TYR A 320 25.69 22.00 -5.20
C TYR A 320 27.23 21.89 -5.25
N GLY A 321 27.79 20.69 -5.43
CA GLY A 321 29.21 20.48 -5.70
C GLY A 321 30.16 20.65 -4.52
N TYR A 322 29.66 20.71 -3.28
CA TYR A 322 30.49 20.81 -2.08
C TYR A 322 31.44 19.60 -1.96
N LEU A 323 30.92 18.39 -2.21
CA LEU A 323 31.72 17.16 -2.13
C LEU A 323 32.83 17.09 -3.19
N ASP A 324 32.62 17.71 -4.35
CA ASP A 324 33.58 17.68 -5.48
C ASP A 324 34.61 18.80 -5.39
N LYS A 325 34.23 19.98 -4.92
CA LYS A 325 35.09 21.17 -4.87
C LYS A 325 35.92 21.26 -3.59
N GLY A 326 35.47 20.61 -2.52
CA GLY A 326 36.12 20.67 -1.22
C GLY A 326 37.29 19.70 -1.10
N ILE A 327 38.36 20.17 -0.47
CA ILE A 327 39.50 19.32 -0.12
C ILE A 327 39.08 18.41 1.04
N TYR A 328 39.14 17.11 0.83
CA TYR A 328 38.83 16.11 1.84
C TYR A 328 39.83 16.13 3.00
N ALA A 329 39.33 16.03 4.22
CA ALA A 329 40.13 15.82 5.41
C ALA A 329 39.40 14.96 6.45
N TRP A 330 40.17 14.33 7.32
CA TRP A 330 39.69 13.46 8.40
C TRP A 330 40.22 13.97 9.75
N ASP A 331 39.31 14.26 10.69
CA ASP A 331 39.67 14.57 12.07
C ASP A 331 39.78 13.26 12.87
N ALA A 332 41.02 12.80 13.08
CA ALA A 332 41.27 11.55 13.77
C ALA A 332 40.75 11.53 15.23
N PRO A 333 40.87 12.60 16.03
CA PRO A 333 40.29 12.63 17.37
C PRO A 333 38.77 12.42 17.41
N THR A 334 38.02 13.03 16.49
CA THR A 334 36.56 12.93 16.47
C THR A 334 36.02 11.82 15.57
N GLN A 335 36.89 11.17 14.79
CA GLN A 335 36.54 10.15 13.80
C GLN A 335 35.47 10.65 12.82
N THR A 336 35.61 11.91 12.41
CA THR A 336 34.66 12.59 11.53
C THR A 336 35.40 13.21 10.34
N SER A 337 34.76 13.24 9.18
CA SER A 337 35.31 13.91 8.00
C SER A 337 34.82 15.33 7.85
N TYR A 338 35.55 16.09 7.03
CA TYR A 338 35.16 17.42 6.61
C TYR A 338 35.76 17.78 5.24
N ARG A 339 35.14 18.76 4.59
CA ARG A 339 35.60 19.40 3.36
C ARG A 339 36.06 20.82 3.67
N VAL A 340 37.24 21.19 3.18
CA VAL A 340 37.79 22.54 3.31
C VAL A 340 37.78 23.27 1.97
N TYR A 341 37.47 24.56 1.99
CA TYR A 341 37.46 25.43 0.83
C TYR A 341 38.39 26.62 1.07
N PRO A 342 39.70 26.52 0.73
CA PRO A 342 40.62 27.65 0.85
C PRO A 342 40.11 28.85 0.03
N GLY A 343 39.93 30.00 0.70
CA GLY A 343 39.33 31.20 0.07
C GLY A 343 37.80 31.20 0.02
N GLY A 344 37.15 30.13 0.48
CA GLY A 344 35.70 29.93 0.47
C GLY A 344 35.18 29.30 -0.82
N TYR A 345 34.02 28.66 -0.72
CA TYR A 345 33.24 28.17 -1.84
C TYR A 345 31.79 28.62 -1.69
N THR A 346 31.23 29.14 -2.78
CA THR A 346 29.82 29.53 -2.88
C THR A 346 29.29 29.00 -4.20
N PRO A 347 28.26 28.13 -4.21
CA PRO A 347 27.63 27.68 -5.43
C PRO A 347 27.03 28.85 -6.22
N ALA A 348 27.14 28.82 -7.54
CA ALA A 348 26.71 29.93 -8.40
C ALA A 348 25.20 30.21 -8.31
N ASP A 349 24.40 29.17 -8.09
CA ASP A 349 22.96 29.20 -7.93
C ASP A 349 22.50 29.41 -6.48
N ARG A 350 23.42 29.38 -5.52
CA ARG A 350 23.18 29.63 -4.08
C ARG A 350 24.20 30.63 -3.53
N PRO A 351 24.15 31.90 -3.97
CA PRO A 351 25.07 32.94 -3.49
C PRO A 351 24.95 33.21 -1.98
N ASP A 352 23.82 32.85 -1.37
CA ASP A 352 23.55 32.92 0.06
C ASP A 352 24.18 31.76 0.86
N TRP A 353 24.83 30.80 0.17
CA TRP A 353 25.45 29.60 0.78
C TRP A 353 26.98 29.59 0.67
N PRO A 354 27.69 30.52 1.34
CA PRO A 354 29.14 30.44 1.43
C PRO A 354 29.57 29.39 2.45
N SER A 355 30.68 28.72 2.13
CA SER A 355 31.33 27.76 3.02
C SER A 355 32.84 27.96 3.04
N GLY A 356 33.43 27.96 4.24
CA GLY A 356 34.87 27.85 4.45
C GLY A 356 35.27 26.41 4.77
N TYR A 357 34.45 25.70 5.54
CA TYR A 357 34.50 24.24 5.63
C TYR A 357 33.13 23.64 6.02
N ILE A 358 32.93 22.36 5.69
CA ILE A 358 31.75 21.58 6.06
C ILE A 358 32.20 20.27 6.71
N SER A 359 31.75 19.99 7.93
CA SER A 359 31.81 18.63 8.48
C SER A 359 30.46 17.96 8.27
N TYR A 360 30.44 16.69 7.88
CA TYR A 360 29.23 16.03 7.40
C TYR A 360 29.31 14.52 7.65
N GLU A 361 28.18 13.84 7.51
CA GLU A 361 28.12 12.39 7.54
C GLU A 361 28.37 11.79 6.15
N GLU A 362 29.20 10.76 6.10
CA GLU A 362 29.51 10.02 4.88
C GLU A 362 29.76 8.53 5.19
N PRO A 363 29.95 7.66 4.18
CA PRO A 363 30.20 6.24 4.42
C PRO A 363 31.35 5.95 5.38
N ALA A 364 32.44 6.71 5.34
CA ALA A 364 33.59 6.54 6.23
C ALA A 364 33.27 6.89 7.70
N THR A 365 32.51 7.96 7.96
CA THR A 365 32.11 8.33 9.34
C THR A 365 31.10 7.32 9.90
N ILE A 366 30.17 6.85 9.06
CA ILE A 366 29.21 5.80 9.41
C ILE A 366 29.93 4.49 9.75
N ALA A 367 30.94 4.11 8.95
CA ALA A 367 31.75 2.93 9.21
C ALA A 367 32.51 3.03 10.55
N ALA A 368 33.10 4.19 10.86
CA ALA A 368 33.76 4.42 12.15
C ALA A 368 32.79 4.30 13.33
N LYS A 369 31.59 4.88 13.20
CA LYS A 369 30.51 4.76 14.19
C LYS A 369 30.03 3.33 14.37
N GLY A 370 29.82 2.57 13.29
CA GLY A 370 29.44 1.17 13.35
C GLY A 370 30.51 0.29 14.00
N ALA A 371 31.79 0.50 13.64
CA ALA A 371 32.91 -0.20 14.27
C ALA A 371 32.96 0.07 15.78
N TRP A 372 32.77 1.31 16.21
CA TRP A 372 32.70 1.66 17.64
C TRP A 372 31.46 1.07 18.31
N ALA A 373 30.30 1.09 17.65
CA ALA A 373 29.07 0.51 18.17
C ALA A 373 29.20 -1.01 18.41
N GLN A 374 29.86 -1.72 17.50
CA GLN A 374 30.12 -3.16 17.56
C GLN A 374 31.31 -3.53 18.47
N SER A 375 32.08 -2.56 18.95
CA SER A 375 33.26 -2.82 19.78
C SER A 375 32.90 -3.49 21.09
N THR A 376 33.76 -4.41 21.52
CA THR A 376 33.71 -5.09 22.82
C THR A 376 34.73 -4.55 23.82
N ARG A 377 35.46 -3.48 23.45
CA ARG A 377 36.42 -2.83 24.35
C ARG A 377 35.67 -2.10 25.48
N ASP A 378 36.27 -2.09 26.66
CA ASP A 378 35.73 -1.37 27.80
C ASP A 378 35.51 0.12 27.48
N GLY A 379 34.32 0.63 27.79
CA GLY A 379 33.92 2.02 27.51
C GLY A 379 33.40 2.27 26.09
N GLU A 380 33.58 1.34 25.16
CA GLU A 380 33.06 1.45 23.79
C GLU A 380 31.71 0.72 23.64
N GLY A 381 31.03 0.98 22.51
CA GLY A 381 29.77 0.34 22.14
C GLY A 381 28.52 1.19 22.36
N ALA A 382 27.55 0.95 21.48
CA ALA A 382 26.17 1.42 21.58
C ALA A 382 25.23 0.27 21.24
N ALA A 383 23.98 0.40 21.66
CA ALA A 383 22.97 -0.62 21.42
C ALA A 383 22.35 -0.54 20.01
N GLY A 384 22.44 0.62 19.37
CA GLY A 384 22.03 0.81 17.99
C GLY A 384 22.19 2.26 17.54
N THR A 385 21.47 2.64 16.48
CA THR A 385 21.51 3.99 15.93
C THR A 385 20.15 4.48 15.46
N ILE A 386 19.93 5.80 15.52
CA ILE A 386 18.88 6.52 14.80
C ILE A 386 19.46 7.28 13.60
N ILE A 387 18.66 7.44 12.55
CA ILE A 387 19.02 8.20 11.34
C ILE A 387 18.10 9.41 11.17
N TRP A 388 18.68 10.61 11.09
CA TRP A 388 17.98 11.85 10.71
C TRP A 388 18.57 12.47 9.44
N LEU A 389 17.92 12.47 8.29
CA LEU A 389 16.71 11.73 7.94
C LEU A 389 16.95 10.98 6.63
N VAL A 390 16.27 9.84 6.46
CA VAL A 390 16.53 8.87 5.38
C VAL A 390 16.52 9.55 4.00
N ASN A 391 15.57 10.48 3.78
CA ASN A 391 15.42 11.19 2.52
C ASN A 391 16.67 11.96 2.05
N TYR A 392 17.55 12.36 2.97
CA TYR A 392 18.72 13.20 2.68
C TYR A 392 19.95 12.45 2.20
N GLY A 393 20.00 11.13 2.39
CA GLY A 393 21.19 10.34 2.08
C GLY A 393 21.41 10.10 0.59
N THR A 394 20.49 10.54 -0.26
CA THR A 394 20.49 10.24 -1.69
C THR A 394 21.34 11.21 -2.52
N THR A 395 21.86 10.73 -3.65
CA THR A 395 22.54 11.58 -4.64
C THR A 395 21.65 12.02 -5.80
N ASP A 396 20.57 11.30 -6.07
CA ASP A 396 19.75 11.46 -7.28
C ASP A 396 18.24 11.22 -7.06
N GLY A 397 17.80 11.08 -5.81
CA GLY A 397 16.43 10.72 -5.45
C GLY A 397 16.17 9.20 -5.39
N VAL A 398 17.13 8.38 -5.82
CA VAL A 398 17.02 6.92 -5.92
C VAL A 398 18.08 6.23 -5.06
N ASP A 399 19.35 6.40 -5.43
CA ASP A 399 20.50 5.79 -4.78
C ASP A 399 20.78 6.48 -3.45
N ASN A 400 20.95 5.71 -2.37
CA ASN A 400 21.24 6.22 -1.03
C ASN A 400 22.51 5.57 -0.45
N PRO A 401 23.70 6.12 -0.77
CA PRO A 401 24.97 5.59 -0.28
C PRO A 401 25.10 5.63 1.25
N LEU A 402 24.49 6.62 1.92
CA LEU A 402 24.54 6.70 3.38
C LEU A 402 23.72 5.58 4.04
N LEU A 403 22.52 5.30 3.55
CA LEU A 403 21.70 4.20 4.05
C LEU A 403 22.36 2.84 3.80
N THR A 404 23.00 2.67 2.64
CA THR A 404 23.81 1.48 2.33
C THR A 404 24.97 1.33 3.32
N ALA A 405 25.68 2.42 3.62
CA ALA A 405 26.77 2.41 4.59
C ALA A 405 26.27 2.08 6.02
N VAL A 406 25.08 2.55 6.42
CA VAL A 406 24.49 2.18 7.71
C VAL A 406 24.19 0.68 7.76
N LYS A 407 23.58 0.13 6.71
CA LYS A 407 23.31 -1.30 6.62
C LYS A 407 24.59 -2.13 6.76
N GLN A 408 25.65 -1.73 6.04
CA GLN A 408 26.97 -2.34 6.15
C GLN A 408 27.55 -2.26 7.57
N ALA A 409 27.46 -1.08 8.18
CA ALA A 409 28.12 -0.80 9.44
C ALA A 409 27.39 -1.36 10.68
N PHE A 410 26.09 -1.65 10.59
CA PHE A 410 25.28 -2.06 11.75
C PHE A 410 24.56 -3.41 11.59
N LEU A 411 24.28 -3.87 10.37
CA LEU A 411 23.40 -5.03 10.15
C LEU A 411 24.07 -6.15 9.33
N ASP A 412 24.60 -5.82 8.15
CA ASP A 412 25.16 -6.78 7.21
C ASP A 412 26.40 -6.20 6.51
N PRO A 413 27.63 -6.53 6.95
CA PRO A 413 28.85 -5.99 6.38
C PRO A 413 29.09 -6.35 4.91
N THR A 414 28.30 -7.28 4.36
CA THR A 414 28.37 -7.69 2.95
C THR A 414 27.33 -7.00 2.07
N ALA A 415 26.48 -6.14 2.65
CA ALA A 415 25.42 -5.46 1.93
C ALA A 415 25.96 -4.62 0.77
N THR A 416 25.21 -4.59 -0.33
CA THR A 416 25.46 -3.74 -1.50
C THR A 416 24.29 -2.79 -1.72
N ALA A 417 24.45 -1.82 -2.63
CA ALA A 417 23.32 -1.01 -3.08
C ALA A 417 22.19 -1.92 -3.60
N PRO A 418 20.93 -1.69 -3.19
CA PRO A 418 19.84 -2.65 -3.42
C PRO A 418 19.11 -2.44 -4.76
N GLY A 419 19.63 -1.56 -5.62
CA GLY A 419 18.98 -1.14 -6.87
C GLY A 419 17.86 -0.12 -6.64
N PRO A 420 17.15 0.28 -7.72
CA PRO A 420 16.24 1.42 -7.68
C PRO A 420 14.93 1.14 -6.95
N TYR A 421 14.45 -0.11 -6.89
CA TYR A 421 13.17 -0.46 -6.25
C TYR A 421 13.38 -1.55 -5.21
N PRO A 422 14.05 -1.24 -4.08
CA PRO A 422 14.26 -2.21 -3.02
C PRO A 422 12.93 -2.59 -2.37
N ASN A 423 12.74 -3.87 -2.03
CA ASN A 423 11.58 -4.35 -1.27
C ASN A 423 10.22 -3.82 -1.80
N PRO A 424 9.89 -4.05 -3.10
CA PRO A 424 8.61 -3.62 -3.64
C PRO A 424 7.47 -4.40 -2.96
N LEU A 425 6.32 -3.75 -2.81
CA LEU A 425 5.12 -4.48 -2.41
C LEU A 425 4.72 -5.46 -3.52
N PRO A 426 4.14 -6.62 -3.17
CA PRO A 426 3.48 -7.44 -4.17
C PRO A 426 2.39 -6.64 -4.89
N PRO A 427 2.04 -6.97 -6.14
CA PRO A 427 0.88 -6.37 -6.80
C PRO A 427 -0.36 -6.43 -5.90
N PRO A 428 -1.20 -5.38 -5.87
CA PRO A 428 -2.41 -5.41 -5.07
C PRO A 428 -3.29 -6.58 -5.52
N PRO A 429 -4.02 -7.23 -4.60
CA PRO A 429 -4.94 -8.29 -4.98
C PRO A 429 -5.98 -7.79 -5.98
N PRO A 430 -6.49 -8.64 -6.88
CA PRO A 430 -7.61 -8.28 -7.74
C PRO A 430 -8.79 -7.77 -6.91
N LEU A 431 -9.55 -6.84 -7.47
CA LEU A 431 -10.76 -6.36 -6.81
C LEU A 431 -11.77 -7.49 -6.67
N ASP A 432 -12.42 -7.55 -5.50
CA ASP A 432 -13.60 -8.37 -5.30
C ASP A 432 -14.82 -7.61 -5.82
N LEU A 433 -15.34 -8.05 -6.97
CA LEU A 433 -16.35 -7.35 -7.73
C LEU A 433 -17.64 -8.17 -7.84
N GLU A 434 -18.75 -7.54 -7.50
CA GLU A 434 -20.09 -8.07 -7.75
C GLU A 434 -20.70 -7.36 -8.96
N THR A 435 -21.37 -8.11 -9.83
CA THR A 435 -22.06 -7.57 -11.00
C THR A 435 -23.55 -7.86 -10.97
N ARG A 436 -24.38 -6.84 -11.21
CA ARG A 436 -25.84 -6.98 -11.31
C ARG A 436 -26.36 -6.35 -12.59
N LEU A 437 -26.99 -7.17 -13.44
CA LEU A 437 -27.63 -6.69 -14.67
C LEU A 437 -29.11 -6.37 -14.41
N ASP A 438 -29.49 -5.12 -14.66
CA ASP A 438 -30.89 -4.70 -14.78
C ASP A 438 -31.25 -4.58 -16.27
N ALA A 439 -32.06 -5.52 -16.77
CA ALA A 439 -32.54 -5.57 -18.15
C ALA A 439 -34.01 -5.14 -18.25
N SER A 440 -34.40 -4.07 -17.56
CA SER A 440 -35.79 -3.57 -17.53
C SER A 440 -36.38 -3.16 -18.89
N ASN A 441 -35.55 -2.83 -19.89
CA ASN A 441 -36.00 -2.60 -21.26
C ASN A 441 -35.86 -3.88 -22.10
N ASP A 442 -36.77 -4.83 -21.87
CA ASP A 442 -36.81 -6.14 -22.52
C ASP A 442 -38.03 -6.26 -23.44
N TRP A 443 -37.80 -6.61 -24.70
CA TRP A 443 -38.84 -6.80 -25.72
C TRP A 443 -38.94 -8.25 -26.20
N GLY A 444 -38.47 -9.21 -25.40
CA GLY A 444 -38.56 -10.64 -25.64
C GLY A 444 -37.47 -11.18 -26.57
N THR A 445 -37.26 -10.59 -27.74
CA THR A 445 -36.20 -11.00 -28.68
C THR A 445 -34.84 -10.34 -28.42
N GLY A 446 -34.80 -9.36 -27.52
CA GLY A 446 -33.60 -8.67 -27.09
C GLY A 446 -33.91 -7.73 -25.92
N TYR A 447 -32.88 -7.07 -25.43
CA TYR A 447 -32.99 -6.11 -24.34
C TYR A 447 -31.88 -5.06 -24.39
N CYS A 448 -32.10 -3.93 -23.74
CA CYS A 448 -31.06 -3.02 -23.30
C CYS A 448 -31.10 -2.94 -21.77
N GLY A 449 -29.93 -2.92 -21.14
CA GLY A 449 -29.82 -2.95 -19.68
C GLY A 449 -28.63 -2.19 -19.15
N THR A 450 -28.64 -2.00 -17.84
CA THR A 450 -27.55 -1.42 -17.07
C THR A 450 -26.93 -2.50 -16.19
N LEU A 451 -25.67 -2.83 -16.46
CA LEU A 451 -24.85 -3.66 -15.60
C LEU A 451 -24.17 -2.78 -14.56
N THR A 452 -24.52 -2.95 -13.29
CA THR A 452 -23.83 -2.32 -12.17
C THR A 452 -22.69 -3.21 -11.72
N VAL A 453 -21.48 -2.65 -11.63
CA VAL A 453 -20.27 -3.31 -11.11
C VAL A 453 -19.94 -2.66 -9.78
N THR A 454 -19.92 -3.42 -8.69
CA THR A 454 -19.67 -2.93 -7.33
C THR A 454 -18.41 -3.57 -6.78
N ASN A 455 -17.51 -2.77 -6.22
CA ASN A 455 -16.39 -3.30 -5.44
C ASN A 455 -16.87 -3.62 -4.03
N VAL A 456 -16.99 -4.92 -3.72
CA VAL A 456 -17.42 -5.43 -2.42
C VAL A 456 -16.25 -5.80 -1.52
N GLY A 457 -15.03 -5.72 -2.05
CA GLY A 457 -13.79 -5.97 -1.31
C GLY A 457 -13.30 -4.77 -0.50
N ALA A 458 -12.17 -4.97 0.18
CA ALA A 458 -11.55 -3.97 1.05
C ALA A 458 -10.47 -3.11 0.35
N THR A 459 -10.10 -3.42 -0.89
CA THR A 459 -9.04 -2.73 -1.63
C THR A 459 -9.62 -1.85 -2.73
N ALA A 460 -9.06 -0.66 -2.92
CA ALA A 460 -9.36 0.16 -4.08
C ALA A 460 -8.43 -0.19 -5.26
N GLY A 461 -8.91 -0.05 -6.49
CA GLY A 461 -8.10 -0.41 -7.65
C GLY A 461 -8.80 -0.21 -8.99
N TYR A 462 -8.17 -0.74 -10.04
CA TYR A 462 -8.74 -0.75 -11.38
C TYR A 462 -9.69 -1.92 -11.55
N TRP A 463 -10.94 -1.65 -11.91
CA TRP A 463 -11.92 -2.72 -12.05
C TRP A 463 -11.83 -3.39 -13.42
N SER A 464 -11.85 -4.72 -13.38
CA SER A 464 -12.04 -5.59 -14.53
C SER A 464 -12.77 -6.84 -14.06
N THR A 465 -13.79 -7.27 -14.80
CA THR A 465 -14.63 -8.42 -14.44
C THR A 465 -15.03 -9.19 -15.68
N THR A 466 -15.36 -10.47 -15.50
CA THR A 466 -15.87 -11.34 -16.56
C THR A 466 -17.18 -11.96 -16.12
N LEU A 467 -18.16 -12.03 -17.02
CA LEU A 467 -19.42 -12.69 -16.76
C LEU A 467 -19.82 -13.61 -17.92
N PRO A 468 -20.49 -14.74 -17.65
CA PRO A 468 -21.10 -15.55 -18.69
C PRO A 468 -22.11 -14.71 -19.50
N PHE A 469 -22.03 -14.79 -20.82
CA PHE A 469 -22.87 -14.01 -21.72
C PHE A 469 -23.31 -14.87 -22.92
N LYS A 470 -24.59 -15.27 -22.91
CA LYS A 470 -25.17 -16.19 -23.90
C LYS A 470 -25.80 -15.48 -25.10
N ASP A 471 -26.15 -14.21 -24.92
CA ASP A 471 -26.81 -13.41 -25.93
C ASP A 471 -25.80 -12.77 -26.88
N LYS A 472 -26.27 -12.34 -28.06
CA LYS A 472 -25.43 -11.63 -29.02
C LYS A 472 -25.41 -10.14 -28.64
N LEU A 473 -24.26 -9.67 -28.15
CA LEU A 473 -24.05 -8.26 -27.85
C LEU A 473 -24.19 -7.42 -29.12
N THR A 474 -25.00 -6.36 -29.08
CA THR A 474 -25.22 -5.44 -30.21
C THR A 474 -24.59 -4.07 -29.96
N SER A 475 -24.58 -3.60 -28.72
CA SER A 475 -23.86 -2.38 -28.32
C SER A 475 -23.46 -2.44 -26.85
N LEU A 476 -22.38 -1.73 -26.51
CA LEU A 476 -21.92 -1.57 -25.15
C LEU A 476 -21.23 -0.20 -25.02
N TRP A 477 -21.47 0.49 -23.90
CA TRP A 477 -20.85 1.77 -23.59
C TRP A 477 -20.47 1.84 -22.11
N ASN A 478 -19.60 2.79 -21.76
CA ASN A 478 -19.01 2.96 -20.43
C ASN A 478 -18.09 1.82 -19.93
N ALA A 479 -17.71 0.88 -20.81
CA ALA A 479 -16.65 -0.10 -20.58
C ALA A 479 -15.88 -0.40 -21.88
N GLN A 480 -14.63 -0.83 -21.75
CA GLN A 480 -13.95 -1.63 -22.77
C GLN A 480 -14.39 -3.09 -22.61
N TYR A 481 -14.58 -3.82 -23.71
CA TYR A 481 -15.06 -5.20 -23.64
C TYR A 481 -14.37 -6.15 -24.62
N THR A 482 -14.38 -7.43 -24.25
CA THR A 482 -14.10 -8.57 -25.11
C THR A 482 -15.26 -9.56 -24.97
N LEU A 483 -15.65 -10.24 -26.04
CA LEU A 483 -16.66 -11.29 -26.02
C LEU A 483 -16.12 -12.51 -26.75
N GLU A 484 -15.63 -13.47 -25.98
CA GLU A 484 -15.01 -14.69 -26.50
C GLU A 484 -15.62 -15.91 -25.81
N ASN A 485 -15.98 -16.93 -26.60
CA ASN A 485 -16.49 -18.22 -26.10
C ASN A 485 -17.64 -18.11 -25.07
N GLY A 486 -18.54 -17.12 -25.25
CA GLY A 486 -19.67 -16.90 -24.34
C GLY A 486 -19.30 -16.26 -23.00
N VAL A 487 -18.15 -15.60 -22.91
CA VAL A 487 -17.71 -14.83 -21.75
C VAL A 487 -17.51 -13.37 -22.16
N LEU A 488 -18.23 -12.46 -21.50
CA LEU A 488 -18.07 -11.02 -21.66
C LEU A 488 -17.05 -10.53 -20.65
N GLY A 489 -15.85 -10.17 -21.11
CA GLY A 489 -14.85 -9.46 -20.32
C GLY A 489 -15.09 -7.95 -20.37
N LEU A 490 -15.04 -7.29 -19.22
CA LEU A 490 -15.25 -5.86 -19.07
C LEU A 490 -14.09 -5.22 -18.31
N GLN A 491 -13.72 -4.02 -18.75
CA GLN A 491 -12.73 -3.18 -18.08
C GLN A 491 -13.17 -1.72 -18.11
N GLY A 492 -12.90 -1.00 -17.02
CA GLY A 492 -13.24 0.41 -16.94
C GLY A 492 -12.39 1.31 -17.84
N PRO A 493 -12.97 2.26 -18.59
CA PRO A 493 -12.23 3.30 -19.30
C PRO A 493 -11.59 4.32 -18.34
N ALA A 494 -10.66 5.11 -18.86
CA ALA A 494 -9.82 6.01 -18.06
C ALA A 494 -10.58 6.91 -17.05
N TYR A 495 -11.80 7.34 -17.38
CA TYR A 495 -12.61 8.25 -16.55
C TYR A 495 -13.37 7.57 -15.38
N ASN A 496 -13.58 6.25 -15.41
CA ASN A 496 -14.30 5.52 -14.36
C ASN A 496 -13.63 4.18 -13.99
N ARG A 497 -12.38 3.95 -14.42
CA ARG A 497 -11.65 2.70 -14.18
C ARG A 497 -11.38 2.38 -12.72
N LYS A 498 -11.57 3.33 -11.80
CA LYS A 498 -11.21 3.20 -10.37
C LYS A 498 -12.46 2.95 -9.53
N LEU A 499 -12.43 1.93 -8.67
CA LEU A 499 -13.47 1.68 -7.65
C LEU A 499 -12.85 1.55 -6.27
N ARG A 500 -13.34 2.36 -5.32
CA ARG A 500 -13.10 2.20 -3.88
C ARG A 500 -13.99 1.11 -3.29
N PRO A 501 -13.67 0.56 -2.10
CA PRO A 501 -14.57 -0.31 -1.34
C PRO A 501 -15.98 0.28 -1.24
N GLY A 502 -16.99 -0.51 -1.58
CA GLY A 502 -18.40 -0.11 -1.61
C GLY A 502 -18.82 0.77 -2.79
N GLN A 503 -17.89 1.19 -3.66
CA GLN A 503 -18.22 2.02 -4.83
C GLN A 503 -18.73 1.16 -5.98
N SER A 504 -19.69 1.71 -6.73
CA SER A 504 -20.20 1.10 -7.96
C SER A 504 -19.94 1.96 -9.19
N THR A 505 -19.89 1.31 -10.35
CA THR A 505 -20.00 1.95 -11.67
C THR A 505 -21.05 1.24 -12.51
N GLN A 506 -21.44 1.85 -13.63
CA GLN A 506 -22.48 1.35 -14.51
C GLN A 506 -21.99 1.23 -15.95
N VAL A 507 -22.27 0.08 -16.54
CA VAL A 507 -22.01 -0.25 -17.94
C VAL A 507 -23.35 -0.45 -18.62
N GLY A 508 -23.61 0.27 -19.70
CA GLY A 508 -24.82 0.08 -20.49
C GLY A 508 -24.56 -0.89 -21.63
N LEU A 509 -25.51 -1.78 -21.91
CA LEU A 509 -25.40 -2.76 -22.99
C LEU A 509 -26.76 -3.09 -23.62
N CYS A 510 -26.73 -3.44 -24.90
CA CYS A 510 -27.87 -4.03 -25.59
C CYS A 510 -27.48 -5.38 -26.21
N ALA A 511 -28.41 -6.34 -26.20
CA ALA A 511 -28.18 -7.68 -26.71
C ALA A 511 -29.42 -8.26 -27.40
N THR A 512 -29.22 -9.22 -28.31
CA THR A 512 -30.28 -10.02 -28.94
C THR A 512 -30.17 -11.48 -28.54
N ARG A 513 -31.33 -12.10 -28.26
CA ARG A 513 -31.39 -13.50 -27.84
C ARG A 513 -31.26 -14.43 -29.04
N PRO A 514 -30.53 -15.56 -28.93
CA PRO A 514 -30.51 -16.56 -29.99
C PRO A 514 -31.93 -17.08 -30.24
N THR A 515 -32.40 -17.06 -31.49
CA THR A 515 -33.68 -17.67 -31.85
C THR A 515 -33.56 -19.18 -31.70
N THR A 516 -34.33 -19.79 -30.79
CA THR A 516 -34.50 -21.24 -30.77
C THR A 516 -35.10 -21.68 -32.10
N PRO A 517 -34.46 -22.60 -32.86
CA PRO A 517 -35.08 -23.16 -34.05
C PRO A 517 -36.35 -23.91 -33.63
N THR A 518 -37.52 -23.46 -34.07
CA THR A 518 -38.77 -24.22 -33.90
C THR A 518 -38.64 -25.48 -34.75
N GLU A 519 -38.70 -26.65 -34.12
CA GLU A 519 -38.66 -27.95 -34.80
C GLU A 519 -39.80 -28.07 -35.84
N PRO A 520 -39.57 -28.60 -37.06
CA PRO A 520 -40.64 -28.82 -38.02
C PRO A 520 -41.67 -29.82 -37.46
N PRO A 521 -42.98 -29.64 -37.70
CA PRO A 521 -43.97 -30.59 -37.21
C PRO A 521 -43.72 -32.00 -37.79
N PRO A 522 -43.99 -33.07 -37.00
CA PRO A 522 -43.71 -34.43 -37.41
C PRO A 522 -44.52 -34.82 -38.67
N PRO A 523 -43.94 -35.64 -39.57
CA PRO A 523 -44.65 -36.07 -40.78
C PRO A 523 -45.91 -36.90 -40.43
N PRO A 524 -46.96 -36.82 -41.25
CA PRO A 524 -48.19 -37.58 -41.02
C PRO A 524 -47.94 -39.10 -40.97
N PRO A 525 -48.68 -39.86 -40.14
CA PRO A 525 -48.55 -41.31 -40.06
C PRO A 525 -48.75 -42.01 -41.42
N ALA A 526 -47.98 -43.06 -41.71
CA ALA A 526 -48.18 -43.89 -42.89
C ALA A 526 -49.61 -44.46 -42.93
N GLY A 527 -50.30 -44.34 -44.06
CA GLY A 527 -51.70 -44.76 -44.20
C GLY A 527 -52.75 -43.72 -43.77
N ALA A 528 -52.35 -42.48 -43.43
CA ALA A 528 -53.28 -41.41 -43.09
C ALA A 528 -54.22 -41.00 -44.25
N VAL A 529 -53.81 -41.23 -45.51
CA VAL A 529 -54.64 -40.95 -46.69
C VAL A 529 -55.31 -42.24 -47.14
N THR A 530 -56.64 -42.24 -47.21
CA THR A 530 -57.45 -43.39 -47.64
C THR A 530 -58.27 -43.05 -48.87
N ALA A 531 -58.52 -44.04 -49.73
CA ALA A 531 -59.35 -43.89 -50.91
C ALA A 531 -60.60 -44.77 -50.85
N GLN A 532 -61.74 -44.23 -51.22
CA GLN A 532 -62.99 -44.95 -51.39
C GLN A 532 -63.41 -44.90 -52.86
N LEU A 533 -63.47 -46.07 -53.49
CA LEU A 533 -63.92 -46.21 -54.87
C LEU A 533 -65.42 -46.53 -54.92
N VAL A 534 -66.15 -45.81 -55.76
CA VAL A 534 -67.58 -46.00 -55.99
C VAL A 534 -67.82 -46.10 -57.49
N ILE A 535 -68.34 -47.24 -57.96
CA ILE A 535 -68.77 -47.42 -59.35
C ILE A 535 -70.02 -46.58 -59.59
N THR A 536 -69.95 -45.64 -60.53
CA THR A 536 -71.01 -44.68 -60.84
C THR A 536 -71.83 -45.09 -62.07
N ALA A 537 -71.27 -45.90 -62.96
CA ALA A 537 -71.95 -46.49 -64.10
C ALA A 537 -71.29 -47.82 -64.50
N ASP A 538 -72.07 -48.83 -64.87
CA ASP A 538 -71.58 -50.15 -65.26
C ASP A 538 -72.42 -50.70 -66.41
N TRP A 539 -71.78 -51.07 -67.52
CA TRP A 539 -72.44 -51.61 -68.71
C TRP A 539 -71.87 -52.98 -69.11
N THR A 540 -71.41 -53.76 -68.13
CA THR A 540 -70.84 -55.11 -68.27
C THR A 540 -69.46 -55.15 -68.95
N SER A 541 -69.33 -54.60 -70.17
CA SER A 541 -68.04 -54.52 -70.89
C SER A 541 -67.14 -53.37 -70.42
N GLY A 542 -67.63 -52.51 -69.53
CA GLY A 542 -66.86 -51.44 -68.90
C GLY A 542 -67.64 -50.76 -67.78
N TYR A 543 -66.95 -49.88 -67.05
CA TYR A 543 -67.53 -49.12 -65.95
C TYR A 543 -66.83 -47.77 -65.78
N CYS A 544 -67.51 -46.82 -65.14
CA CYS A 544 -66.90 -45.61 -64.60
C CYS A 544 -67.01 -45.61 -63.08
N ALA A 545 -66.00 -45.06 -62.40
CA ALA A 545 -65.96 -44.94 -60.96
C ALA A 545 -65.45 -43.57 -60.53
N LYS A 546 -65.94 -43.11 -59.37
CA LYS A 546 -65.37 -41.99 -58.63
C LYS A 546 -64.50 -42.52 -57.50
N VAL A 547 -63.45 -41.77 -57.15
CA VAL A 547 -62.55 -42.07 -56.04
C VAL A 547 -62.52 -40.87 -55.11
N ALA A 548 -63.04 -41.05 -53.89
CA ALA A 548 -62.91 -40.06 -52.82
C ALA A 548 -61.65 -40.33 -52.00
N VAL A 549 -60.76 -39.35 -51.89
CA VAL A 549 -59.50 -39.42 -51.17
C VAL A 549 -59.55 -38.54 -49.93
N THR A 550 -59.42 -39.13 -48.75
CA THR A 550 -59.55 -38.44 -47.46
C THR A 550 -58.24 -38.45 -46.70
N ASN A 551 -57.82 -37.29 -46.18
CA ASN A 551 -56.74 -37.17 -45.21
C ASN A 551 -57.29 -37.32 -43.79
N ASN A 552 -57.09 -38.49 -43.18
CA ASN A 552 -57.53 -38.79 -41.81
C ASN A 552 -56.53 -38.33 -40.74
N SER A 553 -55.45 -37.63 -41.10
CA SER A 553 -54.51 -37.08 -40.11
C SER A 553 -54.94 -35.71 -39.59
N ALA A 554 -54.41 -35.35 -38.42
CA ALA A 554 -54.57 -34.04 -37.81
C ALA A 554 -53.68 -32.95 -38.43
N VAL A 555 -52.91 -33.27 -39.49
CA VAL A 555 -52.00 -32.34 -40.16
C VAL A 555 -52.30 -32.28 -41.66
N LYS A 556 -51.91 -31.17 -42.31
CA LYS A 556 -52.02 -31.05 -43.77
C LYS A 556 -51.06 -32.06 -44.44
N VAL A 557 -51.56 -32.82 -45.42
CA VAL A 557 -50.73 -33.67 -46.28
C VAL A 557 -50.42 -32.91 -47.55
N ALA A 558 -49.14 -32.64 -47.81
CA ALA A 558 -48.67 -32.05 -49.07
C ALA A 558 -48.22 -33.15 -50.03
N GLY A 559 -48.75 -33.19 -51.25
CA GLY A 559 -48.43 -34.24 -52.22
C GLY A 559 -49.02 -35.60 -51.87
N TRP A 560 -50.34 -35.68 -51.69
CA TRP A 560 -50.97 -36.95 -51.32
C TRP A 560 -50.85 -38.01 -52.42
N THR A 561 -50.61 -39.26 -51.98
CA THR A 561 -50.64 -40.48 -52.78
C THR A 561 -51.43 -41.55 -52.03
N VAL A 562 -52.21 -42.37 -52.73
CA VAL A 562 -53.03 -43.42 -52.13
C VAL A 562 -53.23 -44.59 -53.08
N ASP A 563 -53.30 -45.80 -52.51
CA ASP A 563 -53.54 -47.01 -53.27
C ASP A 563 -55.04 -47.31 -53.32
N VAL A 564 -55.57 -47.51 -54.53
CA VAL A 564 -56.95 -47.92 -54.78
C VAL A 564 -56.93 -49.36 -55.28
N ALA A 565 -57.32 -50.29 -54.42
CA ALA A 565 -57.36 -51.71 -54.76
C ALA A 565 -58.56 -52.07 -55.65
N ASN A 566 -58.47 -53.22 -56.32
CA ASN A 566 -59.55 -53.84 -57.10
C ASN A 566 -60.03 -53.03 -58.32
N VAL A 567 -59.13 -52.25 -58.93
CA VAL A 567 -59.39 -51.59 -60.22
C VAL A 567 -59.17 -52.62 -61.33
N GLN A 568 -60.28 -53.10 -61.91
CA GLN A 568 -60.27 -54.18 -62.91
C GLN A 568 -60.37 -53.64 -64.33
N GLY A 569 -59.72 -54.32 -65.28
CA GLY A 569 -59.76 -53.92 -66.69
C GLY A 569 -58.74 -52.84 -67.06
N THR A 570 -58.83 -52.34 -68.29
CA THR A 570 -57.92 -51.31 -68.82
C THR A 570 -58.57 -49.93 -68.74
N LEU A 571 -57.92 -48.96 -68.09
CA LEU A 571 -58.44 -47.60 -67.99
C LEU A 571 -58.47 -46.92 -69.37
N SER A 572 -59.64 -46.41 -69.76
CA SER A 572 -59.81 -45.60 -70.97
C SER A 572 -59.50 -44.12 -70.72
N GLY A 573 -59.48 -43.70 -69.45
CA GLY A 573 -59.11 -42.35 -69.04
C GLY A 573 -59.37 -42.12 -67.54
N LEU A 574 -58.59 -41.22 -66.94
CA LEU A 574 -58.74 -40.75 -65.57
C LEU A 574 -58.78 -39.22 -65.59
N TRP A 575 -59.64 -38.61 -64.79
CA TRP A 575 -59.71 -37.17 -64.60
C TRP A 575 -59.41 -36.78 -63.15
N ASN A 576 -58.93 -35.55 -62.97
CA ASN A 576 -58.65 -34.93 -61.66
C ASN A 576 -57.70 -35.74 -60.76
N GLY A 577 -56.79 -36.49 -61.36
CA GLY A 577 -55.72 -37.21 -60.67
C GLY A 577 -54.62 -37.65 -61.63
N ARG A 578 -53.55 -38.21 -61.07
CA ARG A 578 -52.49 -38.91 -61.80
C ARG A 578 -52.40 -40.33 -61.25
N TYR A 579 -52.15 -41.30 -62.11
CA TYR A 579 -52.10 -42.68 -61.67
C TYR A 579 -50.96 -43.47 -62.31
N THR A 580 -50.52 -44.50 -61.60
CA THR A 580 -49.83 -45.66 -62.16
C THR A 580 -50.59 -46.92 -61.72
N MET A 581 -50.47 -48.00 -62.48
CA MET A 581 -51.11 -49.28 -62.16
C MET A 581 -50.04 -50.33 -61.82
N ASP A 582 -50.27 -51.07 -60.74
CA ASP A 582 -49.57 -52.32 -60.43
C ASP A 582 -50.60 -53.44 -60.26
N GLY A 583 -50.71 -54.31 -61.28
CA GLY A 583 -51.76 -55.31 -61.37
C GLY A 583 -53.16 -54.68 -61.33
N THR A 584 -53.94 -54.99 -60.29
CA THR A 584 -55.28 -54.43 -60.04
C THR A 584 -55.28 -53.29 -59.01
N THR A 585 -54.10 -52.79 -58.64
CA THR A 585 -53.95 -51.68 -57.68
C THR A 585 -53.57 -50.42 -58.43
N MET A 586 -54.35 -49.35 -58.24
CA MET A 586 -54.07 -48.03 -58.80
C MET A 586 -53.38 -47.16 -57.75
N HIS A 587 -52.14 -46.76 -57.99
CA HIS A 587 -51.44 -45.75 -57.20
C HIS A 587 -51.88 -44.37 -57.67
N LEU A 588 -52.81 -43.74 -56.95
CA LEU A 588 -53.42 -42.46 -57.29
C LEU A 588 -52.74 -41.31 -56.54
N SER A 589 -52.44 -40.21 -57.23
CA SER A 589 -51.90 -38.99 -56.64
C SER A 589 -52.63 -37.75 -57.13
N GLY A 590 -52.64 -36.69 -56.32
CA GLY A 590 -53.32 -35.43 -56.66
C GLY A 590 -52.74 -34.72 -57.89
N PRO A 591 -53.57 -34.02 -58.68
CA PRO A 591 -53.11 -33.14 -59.75
C PRO A 591 -52.46 -31.89 -59.15
N ASP A 592 -51.66 -31.14 -59.93
CA ASP A 592 -50.89 -30.00 -59.39
C ASP A 592 -51.73 -28.94 -58.66
N TRP A 593 -52.98 -28.74 -59.09
CA TRP A 593 -53.92 -27.77 -58.51
C TRP A 593 -54.67 -28.29 -57.27
N ASN A 594 -54.63 -29.61 -56.99
CA ASN A 594 -55.24 -30.24 -55.81
C ASN A 594 -54.29 -31.27 -55.18
N ARG A 595 -53.01 -30.88 -55.11
CA ARG A 595 -51.91 -31.73 -54.67
C ARG A 595 -51.89 -31.96 -53.16
N ASP A 596 -52.54 -31.08 -52.40
CA ASP A 596 -52.48 -31.07 -50.95
C ASP A 596 -53.88 -31.23 -50.34
N LEU A 597 -53.98 -31.99 -49.24
CA LEU A 597 -55.22 -32.14 -48.46
C LEU A 597 -55.05 -31.54 -47.07
N ALA A 598 -55.97 -30.67 -46.67
CA ALA A 598 -56.06 -30.19 -45.28
C ALA A 598 -56.34 -31.36 -44.32
N ALA A 599 -56.09 -31.17 -43.02
CA ALA A 599 -56.44 -32.15 -41.99
C ALA A 599 -57.97 -32.43 -42.03
N GLY A 600 -58.36 -33.70 -42.12
CA GLY A 600 -59.77 -34.10 -42.29
C GLY A 600 -60.37 -33.80 -43.67
N GLY A 601 -59.61 -33.22 -44.60
CA GLY A 601 -60.09 -32.84 -45.93
C GLY A 601 -60.30 -34.07 -46.83
N THR A 602 -61.33 -34.00 -47.69
CA THR A 602 -61.63 -35.02 -48.71
C THR A 602 -61.67 -34.38 -50.10
N ASN A 603 -61.08 -35.06 -51.09
CA ASN A 603 -61.23 -34.78 -52.52
C ASN A 603 -62.03 -35.90 -53.17
N ASP A 604 -63.23 -35.61 -53.67
CA ASP A 604 -64.16 -36.54 -54.32
C ASP A 604 -64.34 -36.28 -55.83
N ASP A 605 -63.46 -35.47 -56.41
CA ASP A 605 -63.53 -35.04 -57.82
C ASP A 605 -62.78 -35.98 -58.77
N ALA A 606 -61.95 -36.88 -58.25
CA ALA A 606 -61.21 -37.86 -59.06
C ALA A 606 -62.11 -39.00 -59.53
N GLY A 607 -61.89 -39.47 -60.74
CA GLY A 607 -62.61 -40.62 -61.28
C GLY A 607 -62.03 -41.12 -62.59
N PHE A 608 -62.46 -42.29 -63.02
CA PHE A 608 -61.97 -42.93 -64.23
C PHE A 608 -63.06 -43.79 -64.87
N CYS A 609 -62.84 -44.18 -66.12
CA CYS A 609 -63.58 -45.27 -66.76
C CYS A 609 -62.61 -46.36 -67.23
N ALA A 610 -63.05 -47.61 -67.19
CA ALA A 610 -62.27 -48.78 -67.57
C ALA A 610 -63.11 -49.79 -68.35
N SER A 611 -62.49 -50.48 -69.31
CA SER A 611 -63.08 -51.61 -70.04
C SER A 611 -62.66 -52.93 -69.40
N ARG A 612 -63.62 -53.83 -69.14
CA ARG A 612 -63.38 -55.12 -68.49
C ARG A 612 -62.98 -56.22 -69.45
#